data_AF-A0A949HUD1-F1
#
_entry.id   AF-A0A949HUD1-F1
#
_cell.length_a   1.000
_cell.length_b   1.000
_cell.length_c   1.000
_cell.angle_alpha   90.00
_cell.angle_beta   90.00
_cell.angle_gamma   90.00
#
_symmetry.space_group_name_H-M   'P 1'
#
loop_
_entity.id
_entity.type
_entity.pdbx_description
1 polymer ?
#
loop_
_entity_poly.entity_id
_entity_poly.type
_entity_poly.pdbx_seq_one_letter_code
_entity_poly.pdbx_strand_id
1 'polypeptide(L)'
;MKVKRLALDLSLREFARKIGMQPSNYCNIESDVLPPPPPDGLDRICKALGLKKGTPDYSKFHDLSAHGRDEIPADVERIVKGNNLIPAMLRTVEYEKVTKNQLRGIIQDLKSGRYKKAGA
;
A
#
# COMPACT_ATOMS: atom_id res chain seq x y z
N MET A 1 4.36 -4.95 -12.16
CA MET A 1 3.28 -5.95 -12.44
C MET A 1 3.70 -6.99 -13.48
N LYS A 2 4.31 -6.56 -14.59
CA LYS A 2 4.80 -7.41 -15.70
C LYS A 2 5.52 -8.69 -15.29
N VAL A 3 6.50 -8.60 -14.38
CA VAL A 3 7.27 -9.77 -13.92
C VAL A 3 6.38 -10.84 -13.29
N LYS A 4 5.44 -10.45 -12.40
CA LYS A 4 4.52 -11.40 -11.75
C LYS A 4 3.51 -12.01 -12.74
N ARG A 5 3.07 -11.27 -13.76
CA ARG A 5 2.21 -11.81 -14.82
C ARG A 5 2.94 -12.83 -15.69
N LEU A 6 4.15 -12.50 -16.13
CA LEU A 6 4.97 -13.38 -16.97
C LEU A 6 5.36 -14.66 -16.22
N ALA A 7 5.58 -14.59 -14.90
CA ALA A 7 5.81 -15.77 -14.06
C ALA A 7 4.58 -16.72 -13.95
N LEU A 8 3.40 -16.27 -14.40
CA LEU A 8 2.18 -17.08 -14.49
C LEU A 8 1.88 -17.54 -15.92
N ASP A 9 2.80 -17.31 -16.87
CA ASP A 9 2.64 -17.58 -18.31
C ASP A 9 1.39 -16.95 -18.94
N LEU A 10 0.91 -15.84 -18.37
CA LEU A 10 -0.26 -15.13 -18.87
C LEU A 10 0.15 -14.07 -19.88
N SER A 11 -0.45 -14.10 -21.08
CA SER A 11 -0.32 -12.99 -22.02
C SER A 11 -0.99 -11.72 -21.48
N LEU A 12 -0.60 -10.56 -22.01
CA LEU A 12 -1.19 -9.28 -21.63
C LEU A 12 -2.72 -9.26 -21.84
N ARG A 13 -3.18 -9.80 -22.96
CA ARG A 13 -4.62 -9.84 -23.30
C ARG A 13 -5.39 -10.80 -22.40
N GLU A 14 -4.82 -11.96 -22.09
CA GLU A 14 -5.44 -12.91 -21.15
C GLU A 14 -5.55 -12.32 -19.76
N PHE A 15 -4.47 -11.69 -19.27
CA PHE A 15 -4.48 -11.06 -17.97
C PHE A 15 -5.47 -9.91 -17.88
N ALA A 16 -5.48 -9.01 -18.88
CA ALA A 16 -6.42 -7.89 -18.95
C ALA A 16 -7.88 -8.38 -18.91
N ARG A 17 -8.21 -9.41 -19.69
CA ARG A 17 -9.54 -10.05 -19.64
C ARG A 17 -9.85 -10.65 -18.27
N LYS A 18 -8.89 -11.33 -17.64
CA LYS A 18 -9.05 -11.96 -16.32
C LYS A 18 -9.37 -10.95 -15.21
N ILE A 19 -8.84 -9.73 -15.29
CA ILE A 19 -9.11 -8.66 -14.32
C ILE A 19 -10.29 -7.75 -14.72
N GLY A 20 -10.91 -7.99 -15.88
CA GLY A 20 -12.01 -7.18 -16.41
C GLY A 20 -11.58 -5.79 -16.86
N MET A 21 -10.37 -5.66 -17.42
CA MET A 21 -9.80 -4.41 -17.90
C MET A 21 -9.54 -4.46 -19.41
N GLN A 22 -9.63 -3.31 -20.08
CA GLN A 22 -9.23 -3.20 -21.48
C GLN A 22 -7.71 -3.47 -21.62
N PRO A 23 -7.26 -4.26 -22.63
CA PRO A 23 -5.84 -4.54 -22.82
C PRO A 23 -4.97 -3.28 -22.97
N SER A 24 -5.49 -2.23 -23.61
CA SER A 24 -4.80 -0.93 -23.73
C SER A 24 -4.54 -0.29 -22.38
N ASN A 25 -5.54 -0.25 -21.49
CA ASN A 25 -5.42 0.31 -20.15
C ASN A 25 -4.41 -0.48 -19.32
N TYR A 26 -4.50 -1.82 -19.35
CA TYR A 26 -3.56 -2.66 -18.62
C TYR A 26 -2.12 -2.53 -19.15
N CYS A 27 -1.95 -2.40 -20.47
CA CYS A 27 -0.65 -2.15 -21.10
C CYS A 27 -0.02 -0.84 -20.60
N ASN A 28 -0.83 0.22 -20.50
CA ASN A 28 -0.37 1.51 -19.99
C ASN A 28 0.00 1.44 -18.49
N ILE A 29 -0.71 0.62 -17.69
CA ILE A 29 -0.36 0.39 -16.28
C ILE A 29 0.93 -0.43 -16.16
N GLU A 30 1.14 -1.46 -16.97
CA GLU A 30 2.40 -2.24 -16.93
C GLU A 30 3.62 -1.46 -17.40
N SER A 31 3.40 -0.43 -18.22
CA SER A 31 4.44 0.44 -18.76
C SER A 31 4.61 1.73 -17.94
N ASP A 32 3.98 1.81 -16.78
CA ASP A 32 4.01 2.95 -15.86
C ASP A 32 3.52 4.29 -16.50
N VAL A 33 2.75 4.21 -17.59
CA VAL A 33 2.12 5.36 -18.28
C VAL A 33 0.84 5.78 -17.56
N LEU A 34 0.05 4.81 -17.10
CA LEU A 34 -1.11 5.05 -16.25
C LEU A 34 -0.79 4.66 -14.81
N PRO A 35 -1.32 5.41 -13.83
CA PRO A 35 -1.21 5.03 -12.44
C PRO A 35 -1.87 3.67 -12.18
N PRO A 36 -1.42 2.92 -11.16
CA PRO A 36 -2.08 1.69 -10.71
C PRO A 36 -3.56 1.94 -10.39
N PRO A 37 -4.47 1.00 -10.68
CA PRO A 37 -5.90 1.23 -10.51
C PRO A 37 -6.29 1.40 -9.03
N PRO A 38 -7.45 2.04 -8.75
CA PRO A 38 -7.97 2.23 -7.40
C PRO A 38 -8.16 0.89 -6.65
N PRO A 39 -8.34 0.91 -5.30
CA PRO A 39 -8.28 -0.29 -4.46
C PRO A 39 -9.16 -1.47 -4.91
N ASP A 40 -10.34 -1.18 -5.46
CA ASP A 40 -11.28 -2.16 -6.00
C ASP A 40 -10.73 -2.88 -7.26
N GLY A 41 -10.11 -2.13 -8.16
CA GLY A 41 -9.38 -2.67 -9.32
C GLY A 41 -8.10 -3.40 -8.90
N LEU A 42 -7.43 -2.91 -7.85
CA LEU A 42 -6.22 -3.50 -7.31
C LEU A 42 -6.46 -4.91 -6.75
N ASP A 43 -7.58 -5.10 -6.04
CA ASP A 43 -7.97 -6.41 -5.51
C ASP A 43 -8.20 -7.47 -6.60
N ARG A 44 -8.74 -7.06 -7.77
CA ARG A 44 -8.88 -7.96 -8.93
C ARG A 44 -7.51 -8.38 -9.47
N ILE A 45 -6.56 -7.45 -9.52
CA ILE A 45 -5.19 -7.73 -9.95
C ILE A 45 -4.49 -8.66 -8.94
N CYS A 46 -4.60 -8.39 -7.64
CA CYS A 46 -4.06 -9.26 -6.59
C CYS A 46 -4.56 -10.70 -6.73
N LYS A 47 -5.88 -10.87 -6.89
CA LYS A 47 -6.50 -12.19 -7.11
C LYS A 47 -5.96 -12.86 -8.37
N ALA A 48 -5.87 -12.12 -9.48
CA ALA A 48 -5.38 -12.67 -10.75
C ALA A 48 -3.90 -13.07 -10.70
N LEU A 49 -3.09 -12.37 -9.90
CA LEU A 49 -1.67 -12.64 -9.62
C LEU A 49 -1.44 -13.68 -8.51
N GLY A 50 -2.50 -14.19 -7.86
CA GLY A 50 -2.37 -15.13 -6.76
C GLY A 50 -1.83 -14.53 -5.45
N LEU A 51 -1.87 -13.20 -5.30
CA LEU A 51 -1.45 -12.51 -4.08
C LEU A 51 -2.53 -12.68 -3.00
N LYS A 52 -2.19 -13.45 -1.95
CA LYS A 52 -3.11 -13.71 -0.84
C LYS A 52 -3.15 -12.54 0.14
N LYS A 53 -4.36 -12.08 0.47
CA LYS A 53 -4.58 -11.05 1.49
C LYS A 53 -3.91 -11.43 2.82
N GLY A 54 -3.23 -10.47 3.45
CA GLY A 54 -2.50 -10.68 4.70
C GLY A 54 -1.09 -11.25 4.54
N THR A 55 -0.63 -11.51 3.31
CA THR A 55 0.79 -11.86 3.06
C THR A 55 1.66 -10.61 2.93
N PRO A 56 2.98 -10.69 3.21
CA PRO A 56 3.91 -9.60 2.96
C PRO A 56 3.90 -9.14 1.49
N ASP A 57 3.77 -10.09 0.56
CA ASP A 57 3.70 -9.84 -0.87
C ASP A 57 2.46 -9.03 -1.29
N TYR A 58 1.32 -9.30 -0.67
CA TYR A 58 0.10 -8.51 -0.87
C TYR A 58 0.27 -7.09 -0.32
N SER A 59 0.84 -6.95 0.87
CA SER A 59 1.07 -5.64 1.51
C SER A 59 2.03 -4.79 0.66
N LYS A 60 3.17 -5.37 0.28
CA LYS A 60 4.17 -4.74 -0.60
C LYS A 60 3.56 -4.32 -1.94
N PHE A 61 2.66 -5.11 -2.50
CA PHE A 61 1.98 -4.78 -3.75
C PHE A 61 1.05 -3.57 -3.60
N HIS A 62 0.29 -3.50 -2.51
CA HIS A 62 -0.55 -2.34 -2.19
C HIS A 62 0.28 -1.08 -1.94
N ASP A 63 1.40 -1.19 -1.19
CA ASP A 63 2.31 -0.08 -0.93
C ASP A 63 2.89 0.51 -2.22
N LEU A 64 3.41 -0.36 -3.10
CA LEU A 64 3.95 0.07 -4.39
C LEU A 64 2.88 0.70 -5.29
N SER A 65 1.66 0.17 -5.24
CA SER A 65 0.56 0.69 -6.05
C SER A 65 0.05 2.05 -5.56
N ALA A 66 0.03 2.26 -4.24
CA ALA A 66 -0.29 3.54 -3.62
C ALA A 66 0.81 4.57 -3.92
N HIS A 67 2.07 4.18 -3.83
CA HIS A 67 3.20 5.04 -4.22
C HIS A 67 3.12 5.47 -5.70
N GLY A 68 2.78 4.55 -6.60
CA GLY A 68 2.56 4.86 -8.02
C GLY A 68 1.36 5.78 -8.29
N ARG A 69 0.48 6.01 -7.32
CA ARG A 69 -0.62 6.98 -7.36
C ARG A 69 -0.34 8.28 -6.60
N ASP A 70 0.82 8.40 -5.94
CA ASP A 70 1.07 9.43 -4.93
C ASP A 70 0.00 9.45 -3.81
N GLU A 71 -0.51 8.25 -3.45
CA GLU A 71 -1.54 8.05 -2.44
C GLU A 71 -1.00 7.31 -1.20
N ILE A 72 -1.69 7.47 -0.08
CA ILE A 72 -1.47 6.68 1.13
C ILE A 72 -2.11 5.28 0.92
N PRO A 73 -1.44 4.16 1.28
CA PRO A 73 -2.04 2.83 1.23
C PRO A 73 -3.39 2.78 1.96
N ALA A 74 -4.39 2.11 1.38
CA ALA A 74 -5.78 2.15 1.85
C ALA A 74 -5.96 1.66 3.30
N ASP A 75 -5.14 0.71 3.74
CA ASP A 75 -5.13 0.23 5.12
C ASP A 75 -4.59 1.30 6.09
N VAL A 76 -3.52 2.01 5.71
CA VAL A 76 -2.97 3.15 6.45
C VAL A 76 -3.97 4.32 6.45
N GLU A 77 -4.58 4.63 5.31
CA GLU A 77 -5.59 5.67 5.19
C GLU A 77 -6.76 5.42 6.14
N ARG A 78 -7.25 4.17 6.21
CA ARG A 78 -8.32 3.77 7.14
C ARG A 78 -7.88 3.94 8.61
N ILE A 79 -6.64 3.60 8.94
CA ILE A 79 -6.09 3.82 10.30
C ILE A 79 -6.09 5.32 10.63
N VAL A 80 -5.58 6.16 9.72
CA VAL A 80 -5.49 7.61 9.89
C VAL A 80 -6.89 8.24 10.00
N LYS A 81 -7.85 7.81 9.19
CA LYS A 81 -9.24 8.31 9.22
C LYS A 81 -10.05 7.80 10.42
N GLY A 82 -9.74 6.61 10.92
CA GLY A 82 -10.50 5.94 11.99
C GLY A 82 -10.22 6.45 13.40
N ASN A 83 -9.18 7.26 13.61
CA ASN A 83 -8.83 7.82 14.91
C ASN A 83 -8.26 9.23 14.76
N ASN A 84 -8.97 10.24 15.27
CA ASN A 84 -8.59 11.66 15.15
C ASN A 84 -7.25 12.01 15.84
N LEU A 85 -6.79 11.20 16.80
CA LEU A 85 -5.48 11.39 17.45
C LEU A 85 -4.31 11.00 16.53
N ILE A 86 -4.53 10.14 15.53
CA ILE A 86 -3.46 9.74 14.60
C ILE A 86 -3.05 10.91 13.71
N PRO A 87 -3.96 11.62 13.01
CA PRO A 87 -3.63 12.87 12.32
C PRO A 87 -3.02 13.93 13.23
N ALA A 88 -3.47 14.05 14.48
CA ALA A 88 -2.89 14.98 15.43
C ALA A 88 -1.42 14.63 15.74
N MET A 89 -1.14 13.36 16.04
CA MET A 89 0.22 12.85 16.26
C MET A 89 1.12 13.09 15.04
N LEU A 90 0.65 12.82 13.82
CA LEU A 90 1.43 13.05 12.60
C LEU A 90 1.76 14.54 12.42
N ARG A 91 0.81 15.44 12.68
CA ARG A 91 1.06 16.90 12.66
C ARG A 91 2.06 17.33 13.73
N THR A 92 2.01 16.75 14.93
CA THR A 92 3.00 17.00 15.98
C THR A 92 4.40 16.54 15.58
N VAL A 93 4.52 15.34 14.97
CA VAL A 93 5.79 14.83 14.44
C VAL A 93 6.41 15.80 13.43
N GLU A 94 5.59 16.36 12.54
CA GLU A 94 6.01 17.36 11.56
C GLU A 94 6.42 18.69 12.23
N TYR A 95 5.57 19.22 13.13
CA TYR A 95 5.81 20.48 13.83
C TYR A 95 7.09 20.46 14.67
N GLU A 96 7.31 19.36 15.41
CA GLU A 96 8.50 19.14 16.24
C GLU A 96 9.75 18.75 15.44
N LYS A 97 9.63 18.64 14.09
CA LYS A 97 10.72 18.25 13.19
C LYS A 97 11.43 16.97 13.62
N VAL A 98 10.65 15.98 14.05
CA VAL A 98 11.16 14.71 14.58
C VAL A 98 11.98 14.01 13.50
N THR A 99 13.25 13.74 13.79
CA THR A 99 14.16 13.10 12.84
C THR A 99 13.80 11.62 12.64
N LYS A 100 14.27 11.03 11.53
CA LYS A 100 14.11 9.58 11.26
C LYS A 100 14.60 8.70 12.43
N ASN A 101 15.68 9.09 13.10
CA ASN A 101 16.22 8.33 14.24
C ASN A 101 15.31 8.42 15.47
N GLN A 102 14.80 9.61 15.77
CA GLN A 102 13.84 9.80 16.87
C GLN A 102 12.52 9.07 16.57
N LEU A 103 12.02 9.12 15.33
CA LEU A 103 10.81 8.42 14.92
C LEU A 103 10.95 6.89 15.07
N ARG A 104 12.14 6.32 14.77
CA ARG A 104 12.43 4.91 15.07
C ARG A 104 12.36 4.61 16.57
N GLY A 105 12.83 5.53 17.41
CA GLY A 105 12.71 5.44 18.87
C GLY A 105 11.25 5.37 19.32
N ILE A 106 10.41 6.28 18.82
CA ILE A 106 8.96 6.29 19.10
C ILE A 106 8.31 4.97 18.68
N ILE A 107 8.63 4.45 17.50
CA ILE A 107 8.13 3.14 17.04
C ILE A 107 8.56 2.02 18.00
N GLN A 108 9.80 2.06 18.50
CA GLN A 108 10.29 1.09 19.47
C GLN A 108 9.57 1.20 20.82
N ASP A 109 9.24 2.41 21.27
CA ASP A 109 8.46 2.65 22.49
C ASP A 109 7.06 2.03 22.40
N LEU A 110 6.42 2.18 21.25
CA LEU A 110 5.12 1.57 20.95
C LEU A 110 5.22 0.04 20.93
N LYS A 111 6.22 -0.54 20.26
CA LYS A 111 6.43 -2.00 20.20
C LYS A 111 6.76 -2.62 21.57
N SER A 112 7.59 -1.94 22.36
CA SER A 112 8.00 -2.41 23.69
C SER A 112 6.92 -2.20 24.75
N GLY A 113 5.87 -1.45 24.46
CA GLY A 113 4.83 -1.11 25.42
C GLY A 113 5.27 -0.10 26.48
N ARG A 114 6.44 0.55 26.31
CA ARG A 114 6.94 1.57 27.25
C ARG A 114 5.95 2.72 27.45
N TYR A 115 5.25 3.10 26.38
CA TYR A 115 4.22 4.13 26.42
C TYR A 115 3.08 3.83 27.44
N LYS A 116 2.80 2.56 27.73
CA LYS A 116 1.74 2.16 28.69
C LYS A 116 2.10 2.48 30.14
N LYS A 117 3.39 2.54 30.48
CA LYS A 117 3.85 2.79 31.85
C LYS A 117 3.80 4.26 32.25
N ALA A 118 3.70 5.17 31.28
CA ALA A 118 3.68 6.61 31.54
C ALA A 118 2.28 7.14 31.88
N GLY A 119 1.23 6.32 31.71
CA GLY A 119 -0.17 6.70 32.00
C GLY A 119 -0.82 5.85 33.10
N ALA A 120 -0.02 5.16 33.92
CA ALA A 120 -0.46 4.40 35.09
C ALA A 120 -0.03 5.12 36.38
#